data_AF-A0A239RMP5-F1
#
_entry.id   AF-A0A239RMP5-F1
#
_cell.length_a   1.000
_cell.length_b   1.000
_cell.length_c   1.000
_cell.angle_alpha   90.00
_cell.angle_beta   90.00
_cell.angle_gamma   90.00
#
_symmetry.space_group_name_H-M   'P 1'
#
loop_
_entity.id
_entity.type
_entity.pdbx_description
1 polymer ?
#
loop_
_entity_poly.entity_id
_entity_poly.type
_entity_poly.pdbx_seq_one_letter_code
_entity_poly.pdbx_strand_id
1 'polypeptide(L)'
;MSIIKCPECGHQISDKAPACPQCGIEIAGKVTRCPQCGEVYFKSQERCPKCHHLNTGQQASATPSAPAQPSVPAGNEPTTHAPVPPVPPTAPTTTQPNRPERNKKTGLIITCLIIAIAITGTLFYFYNDSKNAKEQEAYEYALQSGDPLILQQYLDQFGDAPAAHTEAVESRLKNLRQIEQEWTNAVVSGSATSLADYLRNYPNSPHKAEAIHRIDSIDWEYAYNENSMEALQSYLDEHANGEHVDEANTAIKRLKAKTVQPDEKERLTTILRGFFQSLNTRNESGLTNSVATIMTSFLGKNDATKSDVVTFMNKIYKADVTGMNWQMNNDMKIDKKEVGDEKYEYTIQFSAIQDVQKADETENNKFRINAKVGPDGKISSFNLVRIIE
;
A
#
# COMPACT_ATOMS: atom_id res chain seq x y z
N MET A 1 -8.69 -17.66 25.85
CA MET A 1 -10.01 -17.37 25.28
C MET A 1 -9.98 -15.91 24.93
N SER A 2 -10.16 -15.59 23.66
CA SER A 2 -10.03 -14.20 23.21
C SER A 2 -11.43 -13.65 22.93
N ILE A 3 -11.72 -12.47 23.45
CA ILE A 3 -12.93 -11.73 23.08
C ILE A 3 -12.67 -11.12 21.70
N ILE A 4 -13.55 -11.43 20.76
CA ILE A 4 -13.58 -10.87 19.40
C ILE A 4 -14.84 -10.04 19.22
N LYS A 5 -14.83 -9.12 18.27
CA LYS A 5 -16.07 -8.50 17.77
C LYS A 5 -16.64 -9.40 16.68
N CYS A 6 -17.94 -9.65 16.73
CA CYS A 6 -18.65 -10.38 15.67
C CYS A 6 -18.48 -9.61 14.34
N PRO A 7 -17.96 -10.23 13.27
CA PRO A 7 -17.76 -9.53 12.00
C PRO A 7 -19.05 -9.05 11.32
N GLU A 8 -20.21 -9.61 11.69
CA GLU A 8 -21.52 -9.19 11.14
C GLU A 8 -22.15 -8.03 11.92
N CYS A 9 -22.23 -8.13 13.25
CA CYS A 9 -22.99 -7.18 14.07
C CYS A 9 -22.15 -6.36 15.05
N GLY A 10 -20.83 -6.58 15.11
CA GLY A 10 -19.91 -5.87 16.00
C GLY A 10 -19.99 -6.25 17.48
N HIS A 11 -20.89 -7.14 17.89
CA HIS A 11 -21.05 -7.56 19.29
C HIS A 11 -19.79 -8.27 19.83
N GLN A 12 -19.40 -7.97 21.07
CA GLN A 12 -18.26 -8.64 21.71
C GLN A 12 -18.63 -10.05 22.14
N ILE A 13 -17.91 -11.05 21.62
CA ILE A 13 -18.17 -12.47 21.87
C ILE A 13 -16.86 -13.25 21.97
N SER A 14 -16.87 -14.41 22.64
CA SER A 14 -15.71 -15.31 22.60
C SER A 14 -15.53 -15.93 21.21
N ASP A 15 -14.28 -16.05 20.78
CA ASP A 15 -13.82 -16.80 19.61
C ASP A 15 -14.23 -18.29 19.57
N LYS A 16 -14.68 -18.86 20.70
CA LYS A 16 -15.16 -20.25 20.81
C LYS A 16 -16.68 -20.38 20.93
N ALA A 17 -17.43 -19.28 20.90
CA ALA A 17 -18.88 -19.35 20.99
C ALA A 17 -19.47 -20.05 19.74
N PRO A 18 -20.44 -20.98 19.90
CA PRO A 18 -21.06 -21.66 18.77
C PRO A 18 -21.69 -20.68 17.76
N ALA A 19 -22.44 -19.70 18.26
CA ALA A 19 -23.08 -18.66 17.47
C ALA A 19 -23.12 -17.33 18.22
N CYS A 20 -23.27 -16.23 17.48
CA CYS A 20 -23.46 -14.91 18.04
C CYS A 20 -24.86 -14.78 18.67
N PRO A 21 -24.99 -14.36 19.94
CA PRO A 21 -26.29 -14.22 20.60
C PRO A 21 -27.11 -13.04 20.06
N GLN A 22 -26.48 -12.10 19.33
CA GLN A 22 -27.16 -10.92 18.78
C GLN A 22 -27.62 -11.11 17.34
N CYS A 23 -26.82 -11.73 16.46
CA CYS A 23 -27.18 -11.92 15.05
C CYS A 23 -27.33 -13.39 14.61
N GLY A 24 -27.03 -14.35 15.49
CA GLY A 24 -27.17 -15.78 15.21
C GLY A 24 -26.09 -16.40 14.33
N ILE A 25 -25.11 -15.64 13.84
CA ILE A 25 -24.07 -16.19 12.96
C ILE A 25 -23.10 -17.11 13.70
N GLU A 26 -22.75 -18.24 13.09
CA GLU A 26 -21.81 -19.21 13.63
C GLU A 26 -20.38 -18.65 13.71
N ILE A 27 -19.77 -18.70 14.89
CA ILE A 27 -18.42 -18.14 15.12
C ILE A 27 -17.38 -19.25 15.23
N ALA A 28 -17.68 -20.30 16.00
CA ALA A 28 -16.76 -21.40 16.25
C ALA A 28 -16.26 -22.03 14.93
N GLY A 29 -14.95 -21.95 14.70
CA GLY A 29 -14.29 -22.57 13.54
C GLY A 29 -14.44 -21.82 12.21
N LYS A 30 -15.30 -20.80 12.11
CA LYS A 30 -15.57 -20.04 10.86
C LYS A 30 -14.87 -18.69 10.76
N VAL A 31 -14.33 -18.18 11.86
CA VAL A 31 -13.56 -16.93 11.89
C VAL A 31 -12.05 -17.20 11.83
N THR A 32 -11.30 -16.26 11.25
CA THR A 32 -9.83 -16.25 11.22
C THR A 32 -9.33 -14.84 11.57
N ARG A 33 -8.09 -14.75 12.07
CA ARG A 33 -7.45 -13.48 12.39
C ARG A 33 -6.37 -13.19 11.37
N CYS A 34 -6.41 -12.00 10.78
CA CYS A 34 -5.38 -11.57 9.85
C CYS A 34 -4.01 -11.48 10.55
N PRO A 35 -2.95 -12.12 10.02
CA PRO A 35 -1.61 -12.03 10.61
C PRO A 35 -0.96 -10.66 10.42
N GLN A 36 -1.43 -9.85 9.45
CA GLN A 36 -0.87 -8.53 9.14
C GLN A 36 -1.50 -7.41 9.97
N CYS A 37 -2.83 -7.34 10.06
CA CYS A 37 -3.52 -6.23 10.75
C CYS A 37 -4.29 -6.64 12.02
N GLY A 38 -4.31 -7.93 12.35
CA GLY A 38 -4.99 -8.44 13.54
C GLY A 38 -6.52 -8.45 13.48
N GLU A 39 -7.13 -8.04 12.36
CA GLU A 39 -8.58 -8.01 12.16
C GLU A 39 -9.17 -9.42 12.10
N VAL A 40 -10.35 -9.62 12.70
CA VAL A 40 -11.04 -10.93 12.71
C VAL A 40 -12.14 -10.91 11.67
N TYR A 41 -12.10 -11.86 10.74
CA TYR A 41 -13.03 -11.93 9.61
C TYR A 41 -13.37 -13.39 9.30
N PHE A 42 -14.33 -13.63 8.39
CA PHE A 42 -14.73 -14.99 8.05
C PHE A 42 -13.73 -15.67 7.13
N LYS A 43 -13.49 -16.97 7.37
CA LYS A 43 -12.64 -17.81 6.52
C LYS A 43 -13.13 -17.92 5.08
N SER A 44 -14.41 -17.64 4.81
CA SER A 44 -15.01 -17.62 3.47
C SER A 44 -14.55 -16.43 2.62
N GLN A 45 -13.95 -15.41 3.22
CA GLN A 45 -13.38 -14.29 2.49
C GLN A 45 -11.93 -14.63 2.09
N GLU A 46 -11.64 -14.54 0.79
CA GLU A 46 -10.30 -14.85 0.23
C GLU A 46 -9.23 -13.84 0.66
N ARG A 47 -9.64 -12.63 1.05
CA ARG A 47 -8.76 -11.54 1.46
C ARG A 47 -9.32 -10.85 2.71
N CYS A 48 -8.42 -10.36 3.56
CA CYS A 48 -8.81 -9.58 4.72
C CYS A 48 -9.48 -8.25 4.29
N PRO A 49 -10.67 -7.90 4.80
CA PRO A 49 -11.40 -6.70 4.38
C PRO A 49 -10.73 -5.37 4.79
N LYS A 50 -9.72 -5.42 5.66
CA LYS A 50 -9.02 -4.23 6.17
C LYS A 50 -7.68 -3.95 5.49
N CYS A 51 -6.94 -4.99 5.13
CA CYS A 51 -5.58 -4.87 4.58
C CYS A 51 -5.37 -5.65 3.28
N HIS A 52 -6.43 -6.26 2.74
CA HIS A 52 -6.44 -7.04 1.49
C HIS A 52 -5.44 -8.21 1.40
N HIS A 53 -4.77 -8.55 2.51
CA HIS A 53 -3.89 -9.69 2.60
C HIS A 53 -4.64 -11.01 2.38
N LEU A 54 -4.04 -11.90 1.58
CA LEU A 54 -4.62 -13.19 1.20
C LEU A 54 -4.83 -14.07 2.44
N ASN A 55 -6.00 -14.68 2.50
CA ASN A 55 -6.36 -15.63 3.53
C ASN A 55 -5.73 -17.00 3.19
N THR A 56 -4.60 -17.31 3.83
CA THR A 56 -3.87 -18.57 3.66
C THR A 56 -4.64 -19.83 4.11
N GLY A 57 -5.86 -19.68 4.65
CA GLY A 57 -6.72 -20.78 5.12
C GLY A 57 -7.45 -21.58 4.04
N GLN A 58 -7.40 -21.20 2.75
CA GLN A 58 -8.15 -21.87 1.66
C GLN A 58 -7.33 -22.83 0.78
N GLN A 59 -6.03 -23.06 1.04
CA GLN A 59 -5.20 -23.91 0.16
C GLN A 59 -5.31 -25.44 0.38
N ALA A 60 -6.25 -25.94 1.17
CA ALA A 60 -6.45 -27.38 1.34
C ALA A 60 -7.91 -27.78 1.19
N SER A 61 -8.44 -27.74 -0.05
CA SER A 61 -9.48 -28.63 -0.59
C SER A 61 -9.97 -28.10 -1.96
N ALA A 62 -9.29 -28.45 -3.04
CA ALA A 62 -9.84 -28.32 -4.38
C ALA A 62 -9.76 -29.67 -5.09
N THR A 63 -10.92 -30.28 -5.33
CA THR A 63 -11.09 -31.35 -6.32
C THR A 63 -12.22 -30.91 -7.25
N PRO A 64 -12.08 -31.03 -8.58
CA PRO A 64 -12.97 -30.36 -9.52
C PRO A 64 -14.21 -31.19 -9.81
N SER A 65 -15.38 -30.55 -9.94
CA SER A 65 -16.58 -31.17 -10.51
C SER A 65 -17.40 -30.14 -11.29
N ALA A 66 -17.85 -30.60 -12.45
CA ALA A 66 -18.44 -29.88 -13.58
C ALA A 66 -19.92 -29.47 -13.33
N PRO A 67 -20.55 -28.66 -14.21
CA PRO A 67 -21.65 -27.76 -13.88
C PRO A 67 -23.04 -28.39 -14.00
N ALA A 68 -23.98 -27.95 -13.14
CA ALA A 68 -25.41 -28.23 -13.27
C ALA A 68 -26.22 -26.93 -13.25
N GLN A 69 -27.22 -26.90 -14.13
CA GLN A 69 -28.06 -25.79 -14.57
C GLN A 69 -29.06 -25.22 -13.54
N PRO A 70 -29.63 -24.03 -13.81
CA PRO A 70 -30.44 -23.25 -12.87
C PRO A 70 -31.94 -23.63 -12.89
N SER A 71 -32.57 -23.62 -11.71
CA SER A 71 -34.02 -23.75 -11.55
C SER A 71 -34.64 -22.50 -10.91
N VAL A 72 -35.73 -22.04 -11.52
CA VAL A 72 -36.57 -20.89 -11.16
C VAL A 72 -37.82 -21.40 -10.43
N PRO A 73 -38.41 -20.61 -9.52
CA PRO A 73 -39.88 -20.49 -9.46
C PRO A 73 -40.28 -19.00 -9.40
N ALA A 74 -41.02 -18.41 -10.36
CA ALA A 74 -42.49 -18.46 -10.51
C ALA A 74 -43.19 -18.44 -9.14
N GLY A 75 -43.69 -17.31 -8.62
CA GLY A 75 -44.66 -16.42 -9.23
C GLY A 75 -46.03 -16.74 -8.63
N ASN A 76 -46.57 -15.86 -7.78
CA ASN A 76 -48.00 -15.74 -7.52
C ASN A 76 -48.29 -14.42 -6.78
N GLU A 77 -49.08 -13.59 -7.44
CA GLU A 77 -49.71 -12.37 -6.95
C GLU A 77 -51.25 -12.60 -6.98
N PRO A 78 -52.10 -11.60 -6.71
CA PRO A 78 -52.84 -11.37 -5.47
C PRO A 78 -54.35 -11.72 -5.58
N THR A 79 -55.06 -11.79 -4.44
CA THR A 79 -56.54 -11.80 -4.44
C THR A 79 -57.12 -10.67 -3.59
N THR A 80 -57.53 -9.61 -4.29
CA THR A 80 -58.59 -8.66 -3.93
C THR A 80 -59.97 -9.33 -3.97
N HIS A 81 -60.81 -9.15 -2.94
CA HIS A 81 -62.27 -9.22 -3.09
C HIS A 81 -63.02 -8.31 -2.09
N ALA A 82 -63.76 -7.35 -2.66
CA ALA A 82 -65.05 -6.81 -2.25
C ALA A 82 -65.85 -6.64 -3.58
N PRO A 83 -67.20 -6.45 -3.66
CA PRO A 83 -68.09 -5.85 -2.64
C PRO A 83 -69.57 -6.39 -2.61
N VAL A 84 -70.40 -5.68 -1.82
CA VAL A 84 -71.87 -5.38 -1.96
C VAL A 84 -72.89 -6.13 -1.05
N PRO A 85 -73.87 -5.41 -0.41
CA PRO A 85 -74.91 -5.92 0.52
C PRO A 85 -76.28 -6.10 -0.22
N PRO A 86 -77.53 -6.33 0.36
CA PRO A 86 -78.20 -5.47 1.38
C PRO A 86 -79.37 -6.06 2.27
N VAL A 87 -79.81 -5.24 3.24
CA VAL A 87 -81.17 -5.02 3.85
C VAL A 87 -81.78 -6.00 4.92
N PRO A 88 -82.50 -5.46 5.96
CA PRO A 88 -83.05 -6.14 7.18
C PRO A 88 -84.59 -6.38 7.07
N PRO A 89 -85.46 -6.68 8.10
CA PRO A 89 -85.71 -6.00 9.41
C PRO A 89 -85.96 -7.00 10.59
N THR A 90 -86.15 -6.64 11.87
CA THR A 90 -87.42 -6.18 12.49
C THR A 90 -87.20 -5.89 14.00
N ALA A 91 -87.73 -4.76 14.50
CA ALA A 91 -87.98 -4.42 15.92
C ALA A 91 -89.27 -5.15 16.42
N PRO A 92 -89.86 -4.98 17.65
CA PRO A 92 -90.19 -3.73 18.38
C PRO A 92 -90.03 -3.89 19.93
N THR A 93 -90.43 -3.04 20.89
CA THR A 93 -90.77 -1.60 21.13
C THR A 93 -91.22 -1.54 22.60
N THR A 94 -90.97 -0.45 23.34
CA THR A 94 -91.89 0.25 24.29
C THR A 94 -91.07 1.26 25.12
N THR A 95 -91.48 2.48 25.49
CA THR A 95 -92.57 3.41 25.12
C THR A 95 -92.12 4.81 25.59
N GLN A 96 -92.61 5.82 24.89
CA GLN A 96 -92.59 7.27 25.18
C GLN A 96 -93.37 7.64 26.49
N PRO A 97 -93.36 8.89 27.01
CA PRO A 97 -93.92 10.04 26.30
C PRO A 97 -93.32 11.45 26.51
N ASN A 98 -93.37 12.18 25.39
CA ASN A 98 -93.77 13.57 25.17
C ASN A 98 -93.04 14.80 25.78
N ARG A 99 -92.61 15.59 24.79
CA ARG A 99 -92.14 16.99 24.68
C ARG A 99 -93.12 18.03 25.29
N PRO A 100 -92.68 19.29 25.46
CA PRO A 100 -92.83 20.25 24.35
C PRO A 100 -91.60 21.14 24.10
N GLU A 101 -91.56 21.71 22.89
CA GLU A 101 -90.48 22.53 22.36
C GLU A 101 -90.21 23.81 23.14
N ARG A 102 -88.97 24.34 23.05
CA ARG A 102 -88.76 25.73 22.60
C ARG A 102 -87.32 26.06 22.19
N ASN A 103 -87.24 26.81 21.09
CA ASN A 103 -86.09 27.47 20.47
C ASN A 103 -85.06 28.12 21.42
N LYS A 104 -83.76 27.93 21.12
CA LYS A 104 -82.68 28.94 21.21
C LYS A 104 -81.48 28.49 20.33
N LYS A 105 -81.62 28.68 19.01
CA LYS A 105 -80.56 28.44 18.00
C LYS A 105 -79.62 29.65 17.94
N THR A 106 -78.53 29.64 18.70
CA THR A 106 -77.31 30.43 18.42
C THR A 106 -76.16 30.02 19.37
N GLY A 107 -76.43 29.72 20.65
CA GLY A 107 -75.38 29.33 21.61
C GLY A 107 -74.83 27.90 21.46
N LEU A 108 -75.66 26.95 21.01
CA LEU A 108 -75.25 25.53 20.86
C LEU A 108 -74.37 25.30 19.61
N ILE A 109 -74.54 26.13 18.57
CA ILE A 109 -73.72 26.09 17.36
C ILE A 109 -72.32 26.65 17.65
N ILE A 110 -72.24 27.76 18.39
CA ILE A 110 -70.96 28.40 18.76
C ILE A 110 -70.10 27.46 19.63
N THR A 111 -70.72 26.73 20.56
CA THR A 111 -70.01 25.81 21.46
C THR A 111 -69.45 24.60 20.71
N CYS A 112 -70.20 24.01 19.77
CA CYS A 112 -69.69 22.94 18.90
C CYS A 112 -68.60 23.42 17.94
N LEU A 113 -68.66 24.66 17.46
CA LEU A 113 -67.64 25.27 16.59
C LEU A 113 -66.32 25.48 17.34
N ILE A 114 -66.35 25.93 18.60
CA ILE A 114 -65.16 26.13 19.43
C ILE A 114 -64.48 24.78 19.71
N ILE A 115 -65.25 23.73 20.01
CA ILE A 115 -64.72 22.37 20.23
C ILE A 115 -64.14 21.79 18.93
N ALA A 116 -64.80 22.00 17.79
CA ALA A 116 -64.28 21.57 16.48
C ALA A 116 -62.98 22.30 16.12
N ILE A 117 -62.87 23.61 16.41
CA ILE A 117 -61.63 24.39 16.22
C ILE A 117 -60.53 23.92 17.18
N ALA A 118 -60.86 23.60 18.43
CA ALA A 118 -59.89 23.08 19.39
C ALA A 118 -59.38 21.69 18.99
N ILE A 119 -60.25 20.79 18.53
CA ILE A 119 -59.87 19.46 18.03
C ILE A 119 -59.06 19.60 16.74
N THR A 120 -59.48 20.48 15.81
CA THR A 120 -58.74 20.72 14.57
C THR A 120 -57.38 21.35 14.87
N GLY A 121 -57.30 22.28 15.82
CA GLY A 121 -56.04 22.88 16.28
C GLY A 121 -55.13 21.86 16.98
N THR A 122 -55.70 20.92 17.75
CA THR A 122 -54.96 19.84 18.41
C THR A 122 -54.47 18.81 17.39
N LEU A 123 -55.30 18.41 16.42
CA LEU A 123 -54.91 17.51 15.32
C LEU A 123 -53.89 18.18 14.38
N PHE A 124 -54.07 19.47 14.09
CA PHE A 124 -53.11 20.27 13.33
C PHE A 124 -51.79 20.39 14.09
N TYR A 125 -51.84 20.60 15.41
CA TYR A 125 -50.65 20.61 16.26
C TYR A 125 -49.94 19.25 16.27
N PHE A 126 -50.64 18.14 16.50
CA PHE A 126 -50.04 16.80 16.48
C PHE A 126 -49.52 16.39 15.09
N TYR A 127 -50.18 16.82 14.01
CA TYR A 127 -49.70 16.63 12.64
C TYR A 127 -48.42 17.45 12.38
N ASN A 128 -48.39 18.72 12.80
CA ASN A 128 -47.24 19.59 12.68
C ASN A 128 -46.06 19.11 13.54
N ASP A 129 -46.33 18.62 14.76
CA ASP A 129 -45.34 18.04 15.68
C ASP A 129 -44.72 16.76 15.11
N SER A 130 -45.55 15.84 14.59
CA SER A 130 -45.07 14.61 13.93
C SER A 130 -44.32 14.91 12.63
N LYS A 131 -44.69 15.98 11.90
CA LYS A 131 -44.01 16.43 10.70
C LYS A 131 -42.63 17.01 11.03
N ASN A 132 -42.55 17.86 12.05
CA ASN A 132 -41.30 18.45 12.52
C ASN A 132 -40.34 17.39 13.07
N ALA A 133 -40.84 16.40 13.81
CA ALA A 133 -40.00 15.30 14.31
C ALA A 133 -39.38 14.47 13.17
N LYS A 134 -40.16 14.17 12.12
CA LYS A 134 -39.67 13.44 10.93
C LYS A 134 -38.70 14.26 10.08
N GLU A 135 -38.94 15.56 9.96
CA GLU A 135 -38.03 16.48 9.27
C GLU A 135 -36.70 16.59 10.01
N GLN A 136 -36.73 16.72 11.34
CA GLN A 136 -35.52 16.76 12.17
C GLN A 136 -34.67 15.49 12.01
N GLU A 137 -35.30 14.31 12.02
CA GLU A 137 -34.61 13.04 11.80
C GLU A 137 -33.98 12.96 10.40
N ALA A 138 -34.73 13.39 9.37
CA ALA A 138 -34.22 13.43 8.00
C ALA A 138 -33.08 14.45 7.81
N TYR A 139 -33.14 15.58 8.52
CA TYR A 139 -32.09 16.61 8.53
C TYR A 139 -30.80 16.08 9.15
N GLU A 140 -30.90 15.45 10.33
CA GLU A 140 -29.75 14.84 11.01
C GLU A 140 -29.10 13.76 10.15
N TYR A 141 -29.91 12.91 9.52
CA TYR A 141 -29.43 11.91 8.57
C TYR A 141 -28.74 12.54 7.35
N ALA A 142 -29.33 13.58 6.76
CA ALA A 142 -28.76 14.27 5.60
C ALA A 142 -27.41 14.93 5.91
N LEU A 143 -27.25 15.52 7.11
CA LEU A 143 -25.98 16.12 7.52
C LEU A 143 -24.89 15.10 7.85
N GLN A 144 -25.28 13.93 8.36
CA GLN A 144 -24.34 12.82 8.60
C GLN A 144 -23.96 12.10 7.30
N SER A 145 -24.81 12.17 6.28
CA SER A 145 -24.55 11.57 4.99
C SER A 145 -23.40 12.27 4.25
N GLY A 146 -22.51 11.47 3.67
CA GLY A 146 -21.50 11.92 2.72
C GLY A 146 -21.99 11.89 1.26
N ASP A 147 -23.25 11.53 1.03
CA ASP A 147 -23.82 11.31 -0.31
C ASP A 147 -24.67 12.53 -0.75
N PRO A 148 -24.27 13.25 -1.82
CA PRO A 148 -25.03 14.36 -2.40
C PRO A 148 -26.51 14.05 -2.70
N LEU A 149 -26.86 12.79 -3.02
CA LEU A 149 -28.22 12.39 -3.34
C LEU A 149 -29.14 12.49 -2.12
N ILE A 150 -28.67 12.09 -0.94
CA ILE A 150 -29.44 12.15 0.30
C ILE A 150 -29.75 13.60 0.69
N LEU A 151 -28.77 14.49 0.51
CA LEU A 151 -28.97 15.92 0.77
C LEU A 151 -29.96 16.54 -0.21
N GLN A 152 -29.91 16.15 -1.48
CA GLN A 152 -30.86 16.62 -2.48
C GLN A 152 -32.28 16.09 -2.21
N GLN A 153 -32.41 14.81 -1.85
CA GLN A 153 -33.69 14.22 -1.47
C GLN A 153 -34.32 14.95 -0.27
N TYR A 154 -33.52 15.34 0.73
CA TYR A 154 -34.02 16.15 1.84
C TYR A 154 -34.61 17.48 1.35
N LEU A 155 -33.90 18.21 0.48
CA LEU A 155 -34.36 19.48 -0.07
C LEU A 155 -35.64 19.32 -0.92
N ASP A 156 -35.74 18.23 -1.69
CA ASP A 156 -36.91 17.94 -2.51
C ASP A 156 -38.13 17.51 -1.66
N GLN A 157 -37.90 16.75 -0.59
CA GLN A 157 -38.95 16.21 0.28
C GLN A 157 -39.46 17.22 1.32
N PHE A 158 -38.60 18.13 1.78
CA PHE A 158 -38.89 19.09 2.85
C PHE A 158 -38.72 20.54 2.40
N GLY A 159 -39.37 20.93 1.30
CA GLY A 159 -39.31 22.29 0.75
C GLY A 159 -39.92 23.38 1.65
N ASP A 160 -40.62 23.02 2.73
CA ASP A 160 -41.15 23.94 3.75
C ASP A 160 -40.42 23.86 5.11
N ALA A 161 -39.26 23.20 5.15
CA ALA A 161 -38.40 23.14 6.32
C ALA A 161 -37.90 24.54 6.77
N PRO A 162 -37.43 24.68 8.02
CA PRO A 162 -36.84 25.93 8.49
C PRO A 162 -35.68 26.38 7.59
N ALA A 163 -35.62 27.68 7.29
CA ALA A 163 -34.58 28.26 6.43
C ALA A 163 -33.16 27.88 6.87
N ALA A 164 -32.92 27.80 8.18
CA ALA A 164 -31.64 27.38 8.74
C ALA A 164 -31.25 25.94 8.36
N HIS A 165 -32.22 25.01 8.31
CA HIS A 165 -31.95 23.62 7.93
C HIS A 165 -31.70 23.51 6.43
N THR A 166 -32.53 24.15 5.60
CA THR A 166 -32.36 24.15 4.15
C THR A 166 -31.03 24.77 3.74
N GLU A 167 -30.65 25.91 4.32
CA GLU A 167 -29.36 26.58 4.06
C GLU A 167 -28.17 25.70 4.48
N ALA A 168 -28.26 25.02 5.63
CA ALA A 168 -27.21 24.12 6.08
C ALA A 168 -27.02 22.91 5.13
N VAL A 169 -28.11 22.29 4.69
CA VAL A 169 -28.08 21.16 3.74
C VAL A 169 -27.59 21.62 2.36
N GLU A 170 -28.06 22.77 1.86
CA GLU A 170 -27.58 23.35 0.60
C GLU A 170 -26.09 23.66 0.62
N SER A 171 -25.60 24.27 1.72
CA SER A 171 -24.18 24.57 1.91
C SER A 171 -23.33 23.30 1.92
N ARG A 172 -23.77 22.27 2.64
CA ARG A 172 -23.10 20.97 2.67
C ARG A 172 -23.09 20.29 1.31
N LEU A 173 -24.22 20.32 0.59
CA LEU A 173 -24.34 19.78 -0.77
C LEU A 173 -23.42 20.51 -1.74
N LYS A 174 -23.33 21.84 -1.66
CA LYS A 174 -22.40 22.64 -2.46
C LYS A 174 -20.95 22.28 -2.16
N ASN A 175 -20.59 22.08 -0.90
CA ASN A 175 -19.26 21.65 -0.50
C ASN A 175 -18.90 20.27 -1.06
N LEU A 176 -19.81 19.28 -0.97
CA LEU A 176 -19.59 17.95 -1.54
C LEU A 176 -19.43 18.00 -3.06
N ARG A 177 -20.27 18.78 -3.76
CA ARG A 177 -20.15 19.00 -5.21
C ARG A 177 -18.80 19.63 -5.59
N GLN A 178 -18.31 20.58 -4.79
CA GLN A 178 -16.99 21.18 -5.01
C GLN A 178 -15.87 20.16 -4.81
N ILE A 179 -15.92 19.35 -3.74
CA ILE A 179 -14.95 18.26 -3.51
C ILE A 179 -14.92 17.28 -4.68
N GLU A 180 -16.09 16.92 -5.23
CA GLU A 180 -16.21 16.02 -6.38
C GLU A 180 -15.67 16.64 -7.67
N GLN A 181 -15.92 17.92 -7.88
CA GLN A 181 -15.38 18.66 -9.03
C GLN A 181 -13.84 18.73 -8.98
N GLU A 182 -13.27 19.07 -7.83
CA GLU A 182 -11.81 19.11 -7.65
C GLU A 182 -11.17 17.73 -7.78
N TRP A 183 -11.84 16.69 -7.28
CA TRP A 183 -11.42 15.31 -7.50
C TRP A 183 -11.37 14.97 -8.99
N THR A 184 -12.44 15.27 -9.73
CA THR A 184 -12.51 15.03 -11.17
C THR A 184 -11.39 15.76 -11.90
N ASN A 185 -11.15 17.03 -11.57
CA ASN A 185 -10.06 17.82 -12.15
C ASN A 185 -8.70 17.18 -11.88
N ALA A 186 -8.45 16.73 -10.64
CA ALA A 186 -7.20 16.10 -10.25
C ALA A 186 -6.97 14.77 -11.00
N VAL A 187 -7.99 13.90 -11.09
CA VAL A 187 -7.90 12.64 -11.82
C VAL A 187 -7.71 12.85 -13.32
N VAL A 188 -8.44 13.78 -13.93
CA VAL A 188 -8.33 14.10 -15.36
C VAL A 188 -6.94 14.62 -15.72
N SER A 189 -6.26 15.31 -14.80
CA SER A 189 -4.88 15.75 -15.02
C SER A 189 -3.90 14.58 -15.20
N GLY A 190 -4.22 13.41 -14.64
CA GLY A 190 -3.35 12.23 -14.66
C GLY A 190 -2.01 12.42 -13.92
N SER A 191 -1.89 13.41 -13.05
CA SER A 191 -0.63 13.77 -12.37
C SER A 191 -0.67 13.51 -10.87
N ALA A 192 0.40 12.92 -10.34
CA ALA A 192 0.58 12.71 -8.91
C ALA A 192 0.49 14.04 -8.13
N THR A 193 1.06 15.11 -8.68
CA THR A 193 1.04 16.45 -8.05
C THR A 193 -0.37 16.99 -7.86
N SER A 194 -1.24 16.91 -8.88
CA SER A 194 -2.63 17.38 -8.74
C SER A 194 -3.43 16.56 -7.72
N LEU A 195 -3.16 15.26 -7.63
CA LEU A 195 -3.78 14.39 -6.62
C LEU A 195 -3.25 14.69 -5.20
N ALA A 196 -1.96 14.99 -5.07
CA ALA A 196 -1.37 15.41 -3.80
C ALA A 196 -1.93 16.77 -3.33
N ASP A 197 -2.10 17.72 -4.25
CA ASP A 197 -2.75 19.00 -3.97
C ASP A 197 -4.21 18.82 -3.55
N TYR A 198 -4.95 17.93 -4.21
CA TYR A 198 -6.29 17.55 -3.81
C TYR A 198 -6.32 17.01 -2.37
N LEU A 199 -5.43 16.07 -2.02
CA LEU A 199 -5.32 15.52 -0.67
C LEU A 199 -4.98 16.57 0.39
N ARG A 200 -4.12 17.52 0.04
CA ARG A 200 -3.73 18.64 0.91
C ARG A 200 -4.91 19.57 1.20
N ASN A 201 -5.73 19.85 0.19
CA ASN A 201 -6.90 20.72 0.32
C ASN A 201 -8.11 20.00 0.96
N TYR A 202 -8.23 18.69 0.76
CA TYR A 202 -9.38 17.87 1.20
C TYR A 202 -8.94 16.58 1.94
N PRO A 203 -8.27 16.70 3.10
CA PRO A 203 -7.62 15.57 3.79
C PRO A 203 -8.59 14.51 4.37
N ASN A 204 -9.88 14.84 4.43
CA ASN A 204 -10.97 13.97 4.90
C ASN A 204 -11.96 13.63 3.78
N SER A 205 -11.57 13.81 2.51
CA SER A 205 -12.39 13.42 1.38
C SER A 205 -12.66 11.90 1.35
N PRO A 206 -13.84 11.45 0.87
CA PRO A 206 -14.08 10.04 0.57
C PRO A 206 -13.07 9.44 -0.43
N HIS A 207 -12.51 10.27 -1.32
CA HIS A 207 -11.54 9.87 -2.34
C HIS A 207 -10.10 9.76 -1.82
N LYS A 208 -9.87 9.98 -0.53
CA LYS A 208 -8.52 10.00 0.05
C LYS A 208 -7.73 8.72 -0.25
N ALA A 209 -8.33 7.56 0.02
CA ALA A 209 -7.66 6.28 -0.18
C ALA A 209 -7.34 6.04 -1.66
N GLU A 210 -8.28 6.37 -2.55
CA GLU A 210 -8.09 6.25 -3.99
C GLU A 210 -7.01 7.20 -4.50
N ALA A 211 -6.99 8.45 -4.03
CA ALA A 211 -5.97 9.43 -4.39
C ALA A 211 -4.57 8.95 -3.99
N ILE A 212 -4.40 8.43 -2.76
CA ILE A 212 -3.12 7.89 -2.28
C ILE A 212 -2.65 6.72 -3.15
N HIS A 213 -3.52 5.75 -3.42
CA HIS A 213 -3.19 4.64 -4.31
C HIS A 213 -2.80 5.13 -5.71
N ARG A 214 -3.53 6.08 -6.29
CA ARG A 214 -3.22 6.62 -7.62
C ARG A 214 -1.86 7.32 -7.66
N ILE A 215 -1.53 8.10 -6.63
CA ILE A 215 -0.22 8.74 -6.50
C ILE A 215 0.87 7.67 -6.46
N ASP A 216 0.76 6.68 -5.56
CA ASP A 216 1.73 5.59 -5.45
C ASP A 216 1.94 4.86 -6.78
N SER A 217 0.86 4.52 -7.49
CA SER A 217 0.96 3.87 -8.80
C SER A 217 1.64 4.73 -9.86
N ILE A 218 1.39 6.05 -9.90
CA ILE A 218 2.01 6.97 -10.85
C ILE A 218 3.51 7.13 -10.55
N ASP A 219 3.86 7.34 -9.29
CA ASP A 219 5.25 7.53 -8.87
C ASP A 219 6.06 6.23 -9.05
N TRP A 220 5.44 5.08 -8.78
CA TRP A 220 6.02 3.78 -9.10
C TRP A 220 6.25 3.60 -10.60
N GLU A 221 5.26 3.91 -11.44
CA GLU A 221 5.40 3.79 -12.89
C GLU A 221 6.56 4.66 -13.41
N TYR A 222 6.70 5.88 -12.88
CA TYR A 222 7.85 6.74 -13.18
C TYR A 222 9.17 6.09 -12.77
N ALA A 223 9.29 5.64 -11.51
CA ALA A 223 10.52 5.04 -11.00
C ALA A 223 10.90 3.73 -11.72
N TYR A 224 9.90 2.90 -12.04
CA TYR A 224 10.07 1.65 -12.78
C TYR A 224 10.55 1.89 -14.21
N ASN A 225 9.99 2.88 -14.90
CA ASN A 225 10.35 3.21 -16.28
C ASN A 225 11.73 3.88 -16.39
N GLU A 226 12.06 4.77 -15.44
CA GLU A 226 13.39 5.37 -15.35
C GLU A 226 14.46 4.31 -15.03
N ASN A 227 14.09 3.30 -14.22
CA ASN A 227 14.93 2.15 -13.87
C ASN A 227 16.35 2.55 -13.41
N SER A 228 16.43 3.67 -12.68
CA SER A 228 17.66 4.17 -12.10
C SER A 228 17.66 3.97 -10.59
N MET A 229 18.85 3.88 -10.00
CA MET A 229 18.99 3.78 -8.55
C MET A 229 18.39 5.01 -7.84
N GLU A 230 18.54 6.19 -8.45
CA GLU A 230 18.01 7.45 -7.90
C GLU A 230 16.49 7.47 -7.87
N ALA A 231 15.84 7.15 -8.99
CA ALA A 231 14.37 7.17 -9.08
C ALA A 231 13.71 6.13 -8.17
N LEU A 232 14.27 4.91 -8.09
CA LEU A 232 13.77 3.86 -7.20
C LEU A 232 13.97 4.20 -5.71
N GLN A 233 15.07 4.87 -5.35
CA GLN A 233 15.28 5.35 -3.98
C GLN A 233 14.30 6.49 -3.65
N SER A 234 14.08 7.44 -4.56
CA SER A 234 13.10 8.51 -4.39
C SER A 234 11.70 7.96 -4.12
N TYR A 235 11.29 6.94 -4.89
CA TYR A 235 10.01 6.26 -4.66
C TYR A 235 9.94 5.64 -3.26
N LEU A 236 10.98 4.94 -2.80
CA LEU A 236 11.01 4.34 -1.45
C LEU A 236 11.00 5.39 -0.33
N ASP A 237 11.62 6.55 -0.55
CA ASP A 237 11.66 7.65 0.42
C ASP A 237 10.28 8.33 0.55
N GLU A 238 9.59 8.52 -0.57
CA GLU A 238 8.25 9.13 -0.60
C GLU A 238 7.15 8.15 -0.19
N HIS A 239 7.31 6.86 -0.51
CA HIS A 239 6.32 5.79 -0.32
C HIS A 239 6.85 4.66 0.56
N ALA A 240 7.30 4.99 1.78
CA ALA A 240 7.88 4.01 2.71
C ALA A 240 6.98 2.81 3.05
N ASN A 241 5.65 2.95 2.90
CA ASN A 241 4.66 1.87 3.04
C ASN A 241 3.75 1.77 1.80
N GLY A 242 4.28 2.15 0.63
CA GLY A 242 3.59 2.07 -0.66
C GLY A 242 3.34 0.63 -1.12
N GLU A 243 2.52 0.48 -2.15
CA GLU A 243 2.13 -0.85 -2.63
C GLU A 243 3.26 -1.55 -3.40
N HIS A 244 4.23 -0.79 -3.92
CA HIS A 244 5.32 -1.30 -4.76
C HIS A 244 6.71 -1.29 -4.09
N VAL A 245 6.77 -1.21 -2.76
CA VAL A 245 8.03 -1.21 -2.00
C VAL A 245 8.86 -2.47 -2.26
N ASP A 246 8.23 -3.65 -2.34
CA ASP A 246 8.92 -4.93 -2.57
C ASP A 246 9.50 -5.00 -3.99
N GLU A 247 8.74 -4.52 -4.98
CA GLU A 247 9.16 -4.43 -6.37
C GLU A 247 10.30 -3.43 -6.55
N ALA A 248 10.24 -2.26 -5.92
CA ALA A 248 11.30 -1.27 -5.94
C ALA A 248 12.60 -1.82 -5.34
N ASN A 249 12.53 -2.48 -4.19
CA ASN A 249 13.68 -3.14 -3.56
C ASN A 249 14.28 -4.23 -4.47
N THR A 250 13.43 -5.02 -5.12
CA THR A 250 13.85 -6.05 -6.07
C THR A 250 14.55 -5.44 -7.29
N ALA A 251 14.02 -4.33 -7.82
CA ALA A 251 14.63 -3.60 -8.93
C ALA A 251 15.99 -3.01 -8.54
N ILE A 252 16.10 -2.38 -7.36
CA ILE A 252 17.36 -1.88 -6.80
C ILE A 252 18.39 -3.01 -6.67
N LYS A 253 18.00 -4.16 -6.11
CA LYS A 253 18.89 -5.32 -5.99
C LYS A 253 19.42 -5.77 -7.35
N ARG A 254 18.55 -5.83 -8.36
CA ARG A 254 18.92 -6.18 -9.74
C ARG A 254 19.87 -5.15 -10.36
N LEU A 255 19.66 -3.86 -10.13
CA LEU A 255 20.56 -2.80 -10.61
C LEU A 255 21.93 -2.89 -9.93
N LYS A 256 21.95 -3.04 -8.60
CA LYS A 256 23.19 -3.24 -7.82
C LYS A 256 23.95 -4.47 -8.27
N ALA A 257 23.28 -5.56 -8.64
CA ALA A 257 23.94 -6.76 -9.14
C ALA A 257 24.70 -6.52 -10.46
N LYS A 258 24.21 -5.61 -11.30
CA LYS A 258 24.78 -5.30 -12.64
C LYS A 258 25.78 -4.15 -12.64
N THR A 259 25.78 -3.31 -11.61
CA THR A 259 26.58 -2.09 -11.55
C THR A 259 27.56 -2.14 -10.39
N VAL A 260 28.78 -1.67 -10.63
CA VAL A 260 29.80 -1.56 -9.56
C VAL A 260 29.42 -0.39 -8.65
N GLN A 261 29.20 -0.69 -7.38
CA GLN A 261 28.84 0.31 -6.39
C GLN A 261 30.09 1.05 -5.85
N PRO A 262 29.94 2.28 -5.32
CA PRO A 262 31.07 3.06 -4.80
C PRO A 262 31.83 2.37 -3.66
N ASP A 263 31.12 1.73 -2.74
CA ASP A 263 31.65 0.94 -1.62
C ASP A 263 32.43 -0.29 -2.13
N GLU A 264 31.92 -0.96 -3.17
CA GLU A 264 32.63 -2.05 -3.83
C GLU A 264 33.95 -1.56 -4.45
N LYS A 265 33.93 -0.41 -5.13
CA LYS A 265 35.14 0.20 -5.70
C LYS A 265 36.19 0.53 -4.64
N GLU A 266 35.77 1.09 -3.51
CA GLU A 266 36.67 1.40 -2.39
C GLU A 266 37.28 0.14 -1.78
N ARG A 267 36.46 -0.90 -1.57
CA ARG A 267 36.92 -2.20 -1.09
C ARG A 267 37.97 -2.82 -2.03
N LEU A 268 37.70 -2.84 -3.34
CA LEU A 268 38.64 -3.38 -4.34
C LEU A 268 39.95 -2.59 -4.38
N THR A 269 39.86 -1.26 -4.28
CA THR A 269 41.04 -0.38 -4.18
C THR A 269 41.88 -0.74 -2.96
N THR A 270 41.25 -1.00 -1.81
CA THR A 270 41.93 -1.38 -0.57
C THR A 270 42.63 -2.74 -0.69
N ILE A 271 41.99 -3.72 -1.33
CA ILE A 271 42.57 -5.05 -1.58
C ILE A 271 43.85 -4.93 -2.42
N LEU A 272 43.77 -4.21 -3.55
CA LEU A 272 44.90 -4.03 -4.46
C LEU A 272 46.02 -3.21 -3.83
N ARG A 273 45.68 -2.16 -3.07
CA ARG A 273 46.67 -1.38 -2.31
C ARG A 273 47.38 -2.24 -1.27
N GLY A 274 46.67 -3.09 -0.55
CA GLY A 274 47.26 -4.02 0.41
C GLY A 274 48.23 -5.03 -0.23
N PHE A 275 47.89 -5.52 -1.43
CA PHE A 275 48.80 -6.35 -2.23
C PHE A 275 50.10 -5.61 -2.57
N PHE A 276 50.02 -4.39 -3.11
CA PHE A 276 51.21 -3.59 -3.43
C PHE A 276 52.00 -3.16 -2.20
N GLN A 277 51.33 -2.82 -1.10
CA GLN A 277 52.00 -2.51 0.16
C GLN A 277 52.82 -3.71 0.66
N SER A 278 52.27 -4.92 0.52
CA SER A 278 52.98 -6.15 0.87
C SER A 278 54.19 -6.39 -0.04
N LEU A 279 54.10 -6.07 -1.34
CA LEU A 279 55.25 -6.08 -2.25
C LEU A 279 56.31 -5.02 -1.87
N ASN A 280 55.90 -3.79 -1.54
CA ASN A 280 56.80 -2.70 -1.18
C ASN A 280 57.56 -2.98 0.14
N THR A 281 56.93 -3.69 1.07
CA THR A 281 57.51 -4.01 2.38
C THR A 281 58.12 -5.41 2.48
N ARG A 282 58.12 -6.16 1.36
CA ARG A 282 58.51 -7.58 1.31
C ARG A 282 57.78 -8.46 2.34
N ASN A 283 56.53 -8.13 2.65
CA ASN A 283 55.74 -8.86 3.63
C ASN A 283 55.09 -10.10 2.97
N GLU A 284 55.77 -11.24 3.03
CA GLU A 284 55.25 -12.51 2.49
C GLU A 284 53.88 -12.89 3.07
N SER A 285 53.68 -12.68 4.37
CA SER A 285 52.42 -13.03 5.03
C SER A 285 51.26 -12.16 4.53
N GLY A 286 51.46 -10.86 4.39
CA GLY A 286 50.47 -9.94 3.83
C GLY A 286 50.17 -10.26 2.37
N LEU A 287 51.21 -10.55 1.58
CA LEU A 287 51.10 -10.87 0.16
C LEU A 287 50.29 -12.15 -0.06
N THR A 288 50.68 -13.24 0.60
CA THR A 288 49.99 -14.53 0.50
C THR A 288 48.58 -14.53 1.09
N ASN A 289 48.28 -13.61 2.01
CA ASN A 289 46.93 -13.38 2.52
C ASN A 289 46.08 -12.54 1.57
N SER A 290 46.64 -11.77 0.66
CA SER A 290 45.88 -10.95 -0.30
C SER A 290 45.43 -11.70 -1.56
N VAL A 291 46.02 -12.88 -1.82
CA VAL A 291 45.75 -13.71 -3.00
C VAL A 291 44.96 -14.97 -2.65
N ALA A 292 44.23 -15.50 -3.63
CA ALA A 292 43.50 -16.76 -3.50
C ALA A 292 44.49 -17.93 -3.30
N THR A 293 44.01 -19.03 -2.72
CA THR A 293 44.84 -20.24 -2.53
C THR A 293 45.35 -20.80 -3.85
N ILE A 294 44.47 -20.81 -4.86
CA ILE A 294 44.78 -21.16 -6.25
C ILE A 294 44.26 -20.02 -7.11
N MET A 295 45.14 -19.44 -7.92
CA MET A 295 44.85 -18.35 -8.84
C MET A 295 44.68 -18.90 -10.25
N THR A 296 43.65 -18.44 -10.93
CA THR A 296 43.37 -18.81 -12.33
C THR A 296 44.50 -18.40 -13.28
N SER A 297 45.16 -17.26 -13.01
CA SER A 297 46.31 -16.80 -13.76
C SER A 297 47.14 -15.81 -12.94
N PHE A 298 48.45 -16.03 -12.87
CA PHE A 298 49.41 -15.10 -12.28
C PHE A 298 50.61 -14.93 -13.22
N LEU A 299 50.77 -13.72 -13.77
CA LEU A 299 51.86 -13.38 -14.71
C LEU A 299 52.00 -14.38 -15.87
N GLY A 300 50.87 -14.83 -16.43
CA GLY A 300 50.79 -15.82 -17.51
C GLY A 300 50.86 -17.29 -17.05
N LYS A 301 51.14 -17.58 -15.78
CA LYS A 301 51.08 -18.94 -15.22
C LYS A 301 49.64 -19.27 -14.81
N ASN A 302 49.09 -20.36 -15.34
CA ASN A 302 47.79 -20.89 -14.88
C ASN A 302 47.94 -21.67 -13.57
N ASP A 303 46.86 -21.76 -12.80
CA ASP A 303 46.80 -22.48 -11.52
C ASP A 303 47.93 -22.10 -10.55
N ALA A 304 48.26 -20.81 -10.52
CA ALA A 304 49.34 -20.29 -9.71
C ALA A 304 48.99 -20.34 -8.23
N THR A 305 50.00 -20.58 -7.40
CA THR A 305 49.86 -20.74 -5.95
C THR A 305 50.43 -19.56 -5.20
N LYS A 306 50.17 -19.47 -3.90
CA LYS A 306 50.80 -18.50 -3.01
C LYS A 306 52.34 -18.49 -3.11
N SER A 307 52.95 -19.65 -3.35
CA SER A 307 54.41 -19.78 -3.52
C SER A 307 54.92 -19.06 -4.78
N ASP A 308 54.13 -19.08 -5.86
CA ASP A 308 54.49 -18.38 -7.11
C ASP A 308 54.50 -16.85 -6.92
N VAL A 309 53.57 -16.35 -6.12
CA VAL A 309 53.48 -14.92 -5.78
C VAL A 309 54.68 -14.47 -4.92
N VAL A 310 55.05 -15.28 -3.93
CA VAL A 310 56.25 -15.05 -3.11
C VAL A 310 57.53 -15.10 -3.97
N THR A 311 57.62 -16.08 -4.86
CA THR A 311 58.75 -16.22 -5.80
C THR A 311 58.88 -14.98 -6.68
N PHE A 312 57.77 -14.44 -7.18
CA PHE A 312 57.76 -13.19 -7.93
C PHE A 312 58.28 -12.02 -7.10
N MET A 313 57.79 -11.84 -5.87
CA MET A 313 58.25 -10.80 -4.95
C MET A 313 59.78 -10.88 -4.76
N ASN A 314 60.31 -12.07 -4.49
CA ASN A 314 61.75 -12.25 -4.32
C ASN A 314 62.54 -11.99 -5.62
N LYS A 315 61.95 -12.26 -6.78
CA LYS A 315 62.59 -12.09 -8.10
C LYS A 315 62.68 -10.62 -8.54
N ILE A 316 61.71 -9.77 -8.17
CA ILE A 316 61.73 -8.35 -8.54
C ILE A 316 62.72 -7.54 -7.68
N TYR A 317 63.06 -8.03 -6.49
CA TYR A 317 64.10 -7.46 -5.64
C TYR A 317 65.46 -8.11 -5.91
N LYS A 318 66.15 -7.61 -6.93
CA LYS A 318 67.53 -8.01 -7.25
C LYS A 318 68.52 -7.49 -6.19
N ALA A 319 69.76 -7.99 -6.22
CA ALA A 319 70.79 -7.65 -5.25
C ALA A 319 71.18 -6.17 -5.21
N ASP A 320 71.00 -5.46 -6.32
CA ASP A 320 71.26 -4.03 -6.51
C ASP A 320 70.06 -3.12 -6.14
N VAL A 321 68.91 -3.70 -5.77
CA VAL A 321 67.68 -2.96 -5.45
C VAL A 321 67.62 -2.68 -3.95
N THR A 322 67.77 -1.41 -3.58
CA THR A 322 67.70 -0.93 -2.18
C THR A 322 66.26 -0.66 -1.73
N GLY A 323 65.37 -0.33 -2.66
CA GLY A 323 63.96 -0.06 -2.39
C GLY A 323 63.09 -0.23 -3.62
N MET A 324 61.80 -0.50 -3.41
CA MET A 324 60.82 -0.54 -4.49
C MET A 324 59.50 0.01 -3.99
N ASN A 325 58.89 0.90 -4.78
CA ASN A 325 57.60 1.47 -4.48
C ASN A 325 56.65 1.31 -5.66
N TRP A 326 55.60 0.53 -5.46
CA TRP A 326 54.47 0.43 -6.36
C TRP A 326 53.38 1.42 -5.97
N GLN A 327 52.91 2.17 -6.96
CA GLN A 327 51.84 3.16 -6.81
C GLN A 327 50.75 2.87 -7.84
N MET A 328 49.50 2.77 -7.38
CA MET A 328 48.35 2.62 -8.28
C MET A 328 47.90 3.99 -8.80
N ASN A 329 47.58 4.07 -10.08
CA ASN A 329 46.95 5.25 -10.66
C ASN A 329 45.43 5.23 -10.45
N ASN A 330 44.80 6.40 -10.57
CA ASN A 330 43.35 6.55 -10.41
C ASN A 330 42.59 6.36 -11.74
N ASP A 331 42.90 5.29 -12.48
CA ASP A 331 42.35 4.99 -13.81
C ASP A 331 41.64 3.63 -13.86
N MET A 332 41.22 3.13 -12.69
CA MET A 332 40.64 1.81 -12.53
C MET A 332 39.28 1.68 -13.22
N LYS A 333 39.19 0.68 -14.11
CA LYS A 333 37.96 0.18 -14.73
C LYS A 333 37.58 -1.15 -14.09
N ILE A 334 36.32 -1.30 -13.69
CA ILE A 334 35.84 -2.49 -12.99
C ILE A 334 34.64 -3.05 -13.75
N ASP A 335 34.70 -4.33 -14.08
CA ASP A 335 33.59 -5.12 -14.57
C ASP A 335 33.13 -6.07 -13.47
N LYS A 336 31.84 -6.04 -13.13
CA LYS A 336 31.22 -6.90 -12.12
C LYS A 336 30.52 -8.08 -12.79
N LYS A 337 30.72 -9.28 -12.26
CA LYS A 337 30.08 -10.50 -12.72
C LYS A 337 29.54 -11.30 -11.54
N GLU A 338 28.27 -11.68 -11.59
CA GLU A 338 27.69 -12.60 -10.62
C GLU A 338 28.14 -14.04 -10.91
N VAL A 339 28.56 -14.73 -9.85
CA VAL A 339 29.07 -16.12 -9.89
C VAL A 339 28.21 -17.11 -9.09
N GLY A 340 27.03 -16.68 -8.62
CA GLY A 340 26.04 -17.49 -7.89
C GLY A 340 25.87 -17.08 -6.43
N ASP A 341 24.70 -17.34 -5.84
CA ASP A 341 24.38 -17.02 -4.43
C ASP A 341 24.73 -15.58 -4.00
N GLU A 342 24.46 -14.57 -4.84
CA GLU A 342 24.81 -13.17 -4.57
C GLU A 342 26.31 -12.91 -4.37
N LYS A 343 27.15 -13.83 -4.87
CA LYS A 343 28.60 -13.68 -4.90
C LYS A 343 29.02 -13.09 -6.23
N TYR A 344 30.00 -12.19 -6.17
CA TYR A 344 30.49 -11.45 -7.33
C TYR A 344 31.99 -11.67 -7.53
N GLU A 345 32.39 -11.83 -8.79
CA GLU A 345 33.75 -11.68 -9.27
C GLU A 345 33.89 -10.30 -9.91
N TYR A 346 35.00 -9.63 -9.65
CA TYR A 346 35.32 -8.32 -10.24
C TYR A 346 36.56 -8.46 -11.12
N THR A 347 36.45 -8.06 -12.38
CA THR A 347 37.59 -7.90 -13.28
C THR A 347 38.00 -6.44 -13.28
N ILE A 348 39.28 -6.18 -13.03
CA ILE A 348 39.79 -4.85 -12.71
C ILE A 348 40.98 -4.55 -13.61
N GLN A 349 40.88 -3.46 -14.36
CA GLN A 349 41.96 -2.96 -15.21
C GLN A 349 42.41 -1.58 -14.73
N PHE A 350 43.70 -1.40 -14.48
CA PHE A 350 44.26 -0.14 -14.00
C PHE A 350 45.74 -0.04 -14.38
N SER A 351 46.34 1.14 -14.25
CA SER A 351 47.79 1.32 -14.38
C SER A 351 48.47 1.51 -13.04
N ALA A 352 49.72 1.08 -12.96
CA ALA A 352 50.58 1.30 -11.82
C ALA A 352 51.97 1.74 -12.24
N ILE A 353 52.60 2.52 -11.39
CA ILE A 353 53.99 2.94 -11.50
C ILE A 353 54.81 2.14 -10.51
N GLN A 354 55.96 1.66 -10.95
CA GLN A 354 56.96 1.01 -10.12
C GLN A 354 58.22 1.88 -10.14
N ASP A 355 58.56 2.42 -8.98
CA ASP A 355 59.82 3.12 -8.74
C ASP A 355 60.81 2.15 -8.10
N VAL A 356 61.88 1.81 -8.81
CA VAL A 356 62.95 0.92 -8.34
C VAL A 356 64.15 1.77 -7.95
N GLN A 357 64.49 1.76 -6.67
CA GLN A 357 65.65 2.46 -6.13
C GLN A 357 66.85 1.52 -6.13
N LYS A 358 67.94 1.96 -6.75
CA LYS A 358 69.26 1.31 -6.71
C LYS A 358 70.27 2.26 -6.07
N ALA A 359 71.51 1.80 -5.88
CA ALA A 359 72.57 2.62 -5.28
C ALA A 359 72.85 3.92 -6.06
N ASP A 360 72.83 3.86 -7.39
CA ASP A 360 73.30 4.96 -8.25
C ASP A 360 72.17 5.61 -9.11
N GLU A 361 71.00 5.00 -9.16
CA GLU A 361 69.90 5.43 -10.03
C GLU A 361 68.51 5.03 -9.50
N THR A 362 67.48 5.66 -10.05
CA THR A 362 66.07 5.26 -9.86
C THR A 362 65.46 4.93 -11.22
N GLU A 363 64.95 3.71 -11.38
CA GLU A 363 64.21 3.31 -12.58
C GLU A 363 62.70 3.51 -12.34
N ASN A 364 62.03 4.18 -13.26
CA ASN A 364 60.57 4.31 -13.26
C ASN A 364 59.97 3.43 -14.36
N ASN A 365 59.10 2.50 -13.97
CA ASN A 365 58.42 1.60 -14.89
C ASN A 365 56.91 1.78 -14.81
N LYS A 366 56.25 1.89 -15.96
CA LYS A 366 54.79 1.94 -16.05
C LYS A 366 54.23 0.59 -16.47
N PHE A 367 53.18 0.15 -15.80
CA PHE A 367 52.53 -1.13 -16.07
C PHE A 367 51.02 -0.95 -16.25
N ARG A 368 50.46 -1.71 -17.18
CA ARG A 368 49.02 -1.97 -17.25
C ARG A 368 48.74 -3.30 -16.56
N ILE A 369 47.81 -3.31 -15.63
CA ILE A 369 47.46 -4.46 -14.82
C ILE A 369 46.03 -4.88 -15.13
N ASN A 370 45.83 -6.19 -15.25
CA ASN A 370 44.53 -6.83 -15.27
C ASN A 370 44.47 -7.82 -14.11
N ALA A 371 43.58 -7.57 -13.16
CA ALA A 371 43.41 -8.38 -11.97
C ALA A 371 41.96 -8.87 -11.87
N LYS A 372 41.76 -10.00 -11.20
CA LYS A 372 40.45 -10.46 -10.79
C LYS A 372 40.41 -10.62 -9.28
N VAL A 373 39.31 -10.19 -8.67
CA VAL A 373 39.03 -10.39 -7.25
C VAL A 373 37.80 -11.28 -7.12
N GLY A 374 37.96 -12.37 -6.38
CA GLY A 374 36.90 -13.33 -6.11
C GLY A 374 35.96 -12.86 -4.98
N PRO A 375 34.87 -13.60 -4.75
CA PRO A 375 33.90 -13.26 -3.71
C PRO A 375 34.45 -13.39 -2.28
N ASP A 376 35.56 -14.11 -2.10
CA ASP A 376 36.33 -14.21 -0.86
C ASP A 376 37.18 -12.96 -0.57
N GLY A 377 37.13 -11.95 -1.45
CA GLY A 377 37.91 -10.72 -1.32
C GLY A 377 39.40 -10.94 -1.58
N LYS A 378 39.78 -12.00 -2.29
CA LYS A 378 41.16 -12.31 -2.65
C LYS A 378 41.40 -12.13 -4.14
N ILE A 379 42.65 -11.79 -4.48
CA ILE A 379 43.08 -11.70 -5.87
C ILE A 379 43.17 -13.11 -6.45
N SER A 380 42.28 -13.44 -7.39
CA SER A 380 42.18 -14.75 -8.06
C SER A 380 42.86 -14.76 -9.43
N SER A 381 43.17 -13.60 -9.98
CA SER A 381 44.00 -13.44 -11.18
C SER A 381 44.80 -12.15 -11.08
N PHE A 382 46.05 -12.15 -11.55
CA PHE A 382 46.87 -10.95 -11.62
C PHE A 382 47.89 -11.03 -12.74
N ASN A 383 47.75 -10.16 -13.73
CA ASN A 383 48.63 -10.07 -14.88
C ASN A 383 49.04 -8.62 -15.09
N LEU A 384 50.29 -8.39 -15.45
CA LEU A 384 50.82 -7.07 -15.76
C LEU A 384 51.57 -7.09 -17.08
N VAL A 385 51.54 -5.96 -17.80
CA VAL A 385 52.28 -5.73 -19.04
C VAL A 385 52.97 -4.38 -18.91
N ARG A 386 54.28 -4.34 -19.20
CA ARG A 386 55.04 -3.09 -19.21
C ARG A 386 54.54 -2.21 -20.36
N ILE A 387 54.29 -0.95 -20.08
CA ILE A 387 53.94 0.05 -21.08
C ILE A 387 55.28 0.57 -21.63
N ILE A 388 55.52 0.32 -22.92
CA ILE A 388 56.65 0.91 -23.64
C ILE A 388 56.13 2.24 -24.20
N GLU A 389 56.73 3.34 -23.76
CA GLU A 389 56.47 4.69 -24.30
C GLU A 389 57.29 4.93 -25.58
#